data_AF-A0A7S2L6I7-F1
#
_entry.id   AF-A0A7S2L6I7-F1
#
_cell.length_a   1.000
_cell.length_b   1.000
_cell.length_c   1.000
_cell.angle_alpha   90.00
_cell.angle_beta   90.00
_cell.angle_gamma   90.00
#
_symmetry.space_group_name_H-M   'P 1'
#
loop_
_entity.id
_entity.type
_entity.pdbx_description
1 polymer ?
#
loop_
_entity_poly.entity_id
_entity_poly.type
_entity_poly.pdbx_seq_one_letter_code
_entity_poly.pdbx_strand_id
1 'polypeptide(L)'
;SISANNAPRVLVCGAKNQGKSTAVRYIVNRLLSEHQCNKVTILDCDAGQPEVGPPGMLTLTNVRKPLLSPPHVHMVCGYNPEACAASHENAYFFGDISS
;
A
#
# COMPACT_ATOMS: atom_id res chain seq x y z
N SER A 1 19.86 -15.95 -11.81
CA SER A 1 19.90 -15.04 -10.65
C SER A 1 18.91 -13.91 -10.91
N ILE A 2 17.73 -13.91 -10.28
CA ILE A 2 16.80 -12.78 -10.41
C ILE A 2 17.36 -11.66 -9.54
N SER A 3 18.07 -10.73 -10.16
CA SER A 3 18.60 -9.54 -9.48
C SER A 3 17.44 -8.68 -9.00
N ALA A 4 17.46 -8.26 -7.74
CA ALA A 4 16.48 -7.35 -7.14
C ALA A 4 16.39 -5.96 -7.81
N ASN A 5 17.16 -5.73 -8.89
CA ASN A 5 17.28 -4.45 -9.61
C ASN A 5 16.28 -4.24 -10.76
N ASN A 6 15.40 -5.21 -11.07
CA ASN A 6 14.45 -5.09 -12.21
C ASN A 6 12.97 -5.02 -11.82
N ALA A 7 12.63 -4.91 -10.52
CA ALA A 7 11.24 -4.67 -10.12
C ALA A 7 10.89 -3.19 -10.31
N PRO A 8 9.81 -2.85 -11.04
CA PRO A 8 9.43 -1.46 -11.26
C PRO A 8 9.10 -0.76 -9.94
N ARG A 9 9.63 0.44 -9.75
CA ARG A 9 9.33 1.31 -8.61
C ARG A 9 8.52 2.50 -9.13
N VAL A 10 7.32 2.67 -8.61
CA VAL A 10 6.39 3.73 -9.05
C VAL A 10 6.15 4.67 -7.88
N LEU A 11 6.37 5.97 -8.11
CA LEU A 11 5.99 7.03 -7.19
C LEU A 11 4.69 7.68 -7.68
N VAL A 12 3.67 7.69 -6.81
CA VAL A 12 2.42 8.40 -7.06
C VAL A 12 2.39 9.63 -6.14
N CYS A 13 2.53 10.82 -6.73
CA CYS A 13 2.55 12.09 -6.00
C CYS A 13 1.63 13.13 -6.65
N GLY A 14 1.14 14.08 -5.87
CA GLY A 14 0.23 15.13 -6.34
C GLY A 14 -0.58 15.76 -5.22
N ALA A 15 -1.32 16.83 -5.54
CA ALA A 15 -2.15 17.55 -4.57
C ALA A 15 -3.26 16.66 -3.96
N LYS A 16 -3.83 17.11 -2.84
CA LYS A 16 -4.98 16.44 -2.21
C LYS A 16 -6.14 16.31 -3.21
N ASN A 17 -6.89 15.22 -3.13
CA ASN A 17 -8.06 14.93 -3.99
C ASN A 17 -7.79 14.74 -5.49
N GLN A 18 -6.54 14.48 -5.91
CA GLN A 18 -6.20 14.19 -7.33
C GLN A 18 -6.26 12.70 -7.72
N GLY A 19 -6.92 11.86 -6.90
CA GLY A 19 -7.09 10.44 -7.23
C GLY A 19 -5.85 9.55 -7.03
N LYS A 20 -4.85 10.00 -6.27
CA LYS A 20 -3.63 9.22 -5.96
C LYS A 20 -3.93 7.83 -5.41
N SER A 21 -4.80 7.77 -4.41
CA SER A 21 -5.37 6.56 -3.81
C SER A 21 -5.95 5.59 -4.85
N THR A 22 -6.70 6.15 -5.81
CA THR A 22 -7.30 5.38 -6.91
C THR A 22 -6.23 4.84 -7.85
N ALA A 23 -5.22 5.65 -8.18
CA ALA A 23 -4.10 5.22 -9.01
C ALA A 23 -3.29 4.10 -8.32
N VAL A 24 -2.98 4.24 -7.03
CA VAL A 24 -2.29 3.20 -6.24
C VAL A 24 -3.05 1.88 -6.28
N ARG A 25 -4.36 1.90 -5.97
CA ARG A 25 -5.20 0.70 -6.01
C ARG A 25 -5.28 0.08 -7.41
N TYR A 26 -5.43 0.91 -8.45
CA TYR A 26 -5.45 0.44 -9.83
C TYR A 26 -4.14 -0.28 -10.22
N ILE A 27 -3.00 0.33 -9.92
CA ILE A 27 -1.68 -0.25 -10.21
C ILE A 27 -1.51 -1.58 -9.45
N VAL A 28 -1.76 -1.59 -8.13
CA VAL A 28 -1.64 -2.79 -7.30
C VAL A 28 -2.51 -3.92 -7.82
N ASN A 29 -3.79 -3.62 -8.10
CA ASN A 29 -4.73 -4.61 -8.60
C ASN A 29 -4.31 -5.14 -9.97
N ARG A 30 -3.82 -4.28 -10.87
CA ARG A 30 -3.37 -4.72 -12.20
C ARG A 30 -2.16 -5.65 -12.12
N LEU A 31 -1.16 -5.26 -11.33
CA LEU A 31 0.08 -6.04 -11.16
C LEU A 31 -0.18 -7.43 -10.55
N LEU A 32 -1.14 -7.52 -9.62
CA LEU A 32 -1.52 -8.80 -9.00
C LEU A 32 -2.44 -9.64 -9.89
N SER A 33 -3.40 -9.03 -10.60
CA SER A 33 -4.38 -9.74 -11.41
C SER A 33 -3.83 -10.31 -12.72
N GLU A 34 -2.81 -9.68 -13.31
CA GLU A 34 -2.16 -10.21 -14.53
C GLU A 34 -1.09 -11.27 -14.26
N HIS A 35 -0.94 -11.72 -13.01
CA HIS A 35 0.16 -12.60 -12.59
C HIS A 35 1.57 -12.07 -12.91
N GLN A 36 1.71 -10.75 -13.12
CA GLN A 36 3.01 -10.10 -13.30
C GLN A 36 3.86 -10.19 -12.03
N CYS A 37 3.22 -10.25 -10.86
CA CYS A 37 3.89 -10.46 -9.59
C CYS A 37 3.00 -11.19 -8.57
N ASN A 38 3.62 -11.90 -7.63
CA ASN A 38 2.94 -12.58 -6.52
C ASN A 38 2.77 -11.67 -5.28
N LYS A 39 3.36 -10.47 -5.32
CA LYS A 39 3.41 -9.52 -4.21
C LYS A 39 3.70 -8.12 -4.73
N VAL A 40 2.94 -7.13 -4.25
CA VAL A 40 3.24 -5.70 -4.41
C VAL A 40 3.53 -5.12 -3.04
N THR A 41 4.57 -4.30 -2.93
CA THR A 41 4.90 -3.60 -1.68
C THR A 41 4.55 -2.12 -1.83
N ILE A 42 3.71 -1.62 -0.92
CA ILE A 42 3.28 -0.22 -0.86
C ILE A 42 4.06 0.44 0.26
N LEU A 43 4.78 1.52 -0.05
CA LEU A 43 5.30 2.45 0.94
C LEU A 43 4.34 3.63 1.02
N ASP A 44 3.60 3.72 2.11
CA ASP A 44 2.64 4.78 2.37
C ASP A 44 3.26 5.83 3.28
N CYS A 45 3.35 7.05 2.74
CA CYS A 45 3.96 8.20 3.41
C CYS A 45 2.95 9.35 3.66
N ASP A 46 1.65 9.15 3.36
CA ASP A 46 0.63 10.16 3.63
C ASP A 46 0.07 9.95 5.05
N ALA A 47 0.59 10.69 6.02
CA ALA A 47 0.20 10.52 7.41
C ALA A 47 -1.23 11.03 7.69
N GLY A 48 -1.74 12.00 6.93
CA GLY A 48 -3.10 12.52 7.14
C GLY A 48 -4.19 11.68 6.49
N GLN A 49 -3.94 11.10 5.30
CA GLN A 49 -4.89 10.23 4.63
C GLN A 49 -4.21 8.98 4.04
N PRO A 50 -3.74 8.05 4.89
CA PRO A 50 -3.11 6.81 4.44
C PRO A 50 -4.11 5.88 3.75
N GLU A 51 -3.60 5.06 2.82
CA GLU A 51 -4.35 4.05 2.09
C GLU A 51 -4.45 2.72 2.84
N VAL A 52 -3.39 2.33 3.56
CA VAL A 52 -3.23 0.97 4.11
C VAL A 52 -2.92 0.92 5.60
N GLY A 53 -2.60 2.06 6.20
CA GLY A 53 -2.36 2.21 7.64
C GLY A 53 -3.41 3.12 8.31
N PRO A 54 -3.41 3.21 9.65
CA PRO A 54 -4.19 4.23 10.34
C PRO A 54 -3.53 5.62 10.20
N PRO A 55 -4.28 6.72 10.32
CA PRO A 55 -3.72 8.08 10.31
C PRO A 55 -2.59 8.26 11.31
N GLY A 56 -1.59 9.06 10.95
CA GLY A 56 -0.40 9.32 11.74
C GLY A 56 0.69 8.26 11.62
N MET A 57 0.59 7.35 10.65
CA MET A 57 1.54 6.27 10.43
C MET A 57 2.24 6.38 9.07
N LEU A 58 3.51 6.00 9.05
CA LEU A 58 4.24 5.63 7.83
C LEU A 58 4.30 4.11 7.78
N THR A 59 3.91 3.50 6.66
CA THR A 59 3.82 2.04 6.59
C THR A 59 4.47 1.46 5.34
N LEU A 60 5.10 0.30 5.50
CA LEU A 60 5.56 -0.55 4.41
C LEU A 60 4.70 -1.80 4.41
N THR A 61 3.84 -1.95 3.40
CA THR A 61 2.78 -2.95 3.38
C THR A 61 2.94 -3.91 2.21
N ASN A 62 3.01 -5.21 2.50
CA ASN A 62 3.03 -6.26 1.50
C ASN A 62 1.59 -6.67 1.15
N VAL A 63 1.22 -6.58 -0.12
CA VAL A 63 -0.10 -6.94 -0.66
C VAL A 63 0.04 -8.15 -1.59
N ARG A 64 -0.78 -9.18 -1.35
CA ARG A 64 -0.77 -10.44 -2.13
C ARG A 64 -2.09 -10.75 -2.83
N LYS A 65 -3.16 -10.04 -2.47
CA LYS A 65 -4.49 -10.17 -3.09
C LYS A 65 -4.97 -8.79 -3.55
N PRO A 66 -5.73 -8.69 -4.65
CA PRO A 66 -6.30 -7.42 -5.10
C PRO A 66 -7.11 -6.70 -4.01
N LEU A 67 -6.89 -5.40 -3.89
CA LEU A 67 -7.59 -4.45 -3.03
C LEU A 67 -8.93 -4.07 -3.69
N LEU A 68 -9.96 -4.90 -3.49
CA LEU A 68 -11.31 -4.73 -4.07
C LEU A 68 -12.35 -4.20 -3.06
N SER A 69 -11.99 -4.09 -1.79
CA SER A 69 -12.83 -3.50 -0.75
C SER A 69 -12.77 -1.96 -0.73
N PRO A 70 -13.66 -1.28 0.00
CA PRO A 70 -13.56 0.16 0.22
C PRO A 70 -12.26 0.55 0.95
N PRO A 71 -11.75 1.81 0.79
CA PRO A 71 -10.47 2.24 1.37
C PRO A 71 -10.30 1.96 2.86
N HIS A 72 -11.35 2.22 3.66
CA HIS A 72 -11.32 2.01 5.11
C HIS A 72 -11.20 0.52 5.52
N VAL A 73 -11.43 -0.42 4.61
CA VAL A 73 -11.31 -1.86 4.86
C VAL A 73 -9.94 -2.39 4.43
N HIS A 74 -9.12 -1.58 3.75
CA HIS A 74 -7.74 -1.94 3.43
C HIS A 74 -6.78 -1.71 4.60
N MET A 75 -7.23 -1.04 5.66
CA MET A 75 -6.44 -0.78 6.86
C MET A 75 -6.03 -2.10 7.52
N VAL A 76 -4.73 -2.34 7.59
CA VAL A 76 -4.19 -3.52 8.25
C VAL A 76 -3.99 -3.21 9.73
N CYS A 77 -4.92 -3.64 10.57
CA CYS A 77 -4.77 -3.56 12.03
C CYS A 77 -4.07 -4.85 12.53
N GLY A 78 -2.73 -4.85 12.55
CA GLY A 78 -1.93 -5.90 13.18
C GLY A 78 -1.24 -6.90 12.24
N TYR A 79 -0.44 -7.79 12.82
CA TYR A 79 0.36 -8.80 12.12
C TYR A 79 -0.40 -10.13 12.02
N ASN A 80 -1.16 -10.34 10.95
CA ASN A 80 -1.63 -11.67 10.55
C ASN A 80 -1.38 -11.92 9.05
N PRO A 81 -0.25 -12.53 8.69
CA PRO A 81 0.15 -12.71 7.30
C PRO A 81 -0.64 -13.80 6.54
N GLU A 82 -1.43 -14.64 7.22
CA GLU A 82 -2.08 -15.81 6.62
C GLU A 82 -3.55 -15.58 6.26
N ALA A 83 -4.25 -14.69 6.97
CA ALA A 83 -5.66 -14.40 6.73
C ALA A 83 -5.90 -13.18 5.82
N CYS A 84 -4.98 -12.22 5.78
CA CYS A 84 -5.24 -10.89 5.21
C CYS A 84 -4.69 -10.72 3.79
N ALA A 85 -5.38 -9.90 2.98
CA ALA A 85 -4.93 -9.52 1.64
C ALA A 85 -3.62 -8.70 1.65
N ALA A 86 -3.36 -8.02 2.78
CA ALA A 86 -2.22 -7.15 3.01
C ALA A 86 -1.69 -7.32 4.45
N SER A 87 -0.38 -7.13 4.63
CA SER A 87 0.28 -7.19 5.94
C SER A 87 1.39 -6.14 6.02
N HIS A 88 1.46 -5.38 7.11
CA HIS A 88 2.59 -4.46 7.35
C HIS A 88 3.89 -5.26 7.59
N GLU A 89 4.92 -4.95 6.80
CA GLU A 89 6.30 -5.37 7.05
C GLU A 89 6.94 -4.49 8.12
N ASN A 90 6.76 -3.17 8.00
CA ASN A 90 7.16 -2.18 8.99
C ASN A 90 6.08 -1.10 9.11
N ALA A 91 5.93 -0.53 10.29
CA ALA A 91 5.03 0.58 10.54
C ALA A 91 5.62 1.48 11.63
N TYR A 92 5.62 2.79 11.39
CA TYR A 92 6.18 3.80 12.29
C TYR A 92 5.12 4.85 12.60
N PHE A 93 4.96 5.16 13.87
CA PHE A 93 4.10 6.25 14.31
C PHE A 93 4.83 7.58 14.10
N PHE A 94 4.31 8.40 13.20
CA PHE A 94 4.84 9.73 12.91
C PHE A 94 4.37 10.77 13.94
N GLY A 95 3.19 10.57 14.54
CA GLY A 95 2.67 11.44 15.61
C GLY A 95 2.04 12.75 15.12
N ASP A 96 1.94 12.93 13.80
CA ASP A 96 1.26 14.05 13.15
C ASP A 96 0.39 13.53 11.99
N ILE A 97 -0.70 14.22 11.71
CA ILE A 97 -1.69 13.89 10.67
C ILE A 97 -1.74 14.97 9.58
N SER A 98 -0.70 15.80 9.48
CA SER A 98 -0.57 16.75 8.38
C SER A 98 -0.34 16.01 7.05
N SER A 99 -0.97 16.55 6.00
CA SER A 99 -0.81 16.12 4.59
C SER A 99 -0.51 17.34 3.73
#